data_AF-A0A8T3LQM1-F1
#
_entry.id   AF-A0A8T3LQM1-F1
#
_cell.length_a   1.000
_cell.length_b   1.000
_cell.length_c   1.000
_cell.angle_alpha   90.00
_cell.angle_beta   90.00
_cell.angle_gamma   90.00
#
_symmetry.space_group_name_H-M   'P 1'
#
loop_
_entity.id
_entity.type
_entity.pdbx_description
1 polymer ?
#
loop_
_entity_poly.entity_id
_entity_poly.type
_entity_poly.pdbx_seq_one_letter_code
_entity_poly.pdbx_strand_id
1 'polypeptide(L)'
;MDKQTSSPKSQRPPSPRTLARQKQERQFERLLRKLRSPDDVFEVALAADEKAATIRPRLLKVAKEAEMEIAVRRLGNGFLVGLMTPDRQERRGRRRTRDTATG
;
A
#
# COMPACT_ATOMS: atom_id res chain seq x y z
N MET A 1 4.28 -18.74 43.92
CA MET A 1 3.70 -18.25 42.64
C MET A 1 4.87 -17.67 41.86
N ASP A 2 5.65 -18.46 41.13
CA ASP A 2 6.95 -17.94 40.66
C ASP A 2 7.29 -18.39 39.24
N LYS A 3 6.96 -17.47 38.32
CA LYS A 3 7.64 -17.07 37.08
C LYS A 3 8.02 -18.17 36.07
N GLN A 4 7.17 -18.31 35.05
CA GLN A 4 7.56 -18.82 33.73
C GLN A 4 8.65 -17.91 33.13
N THR A 5 9.86 -18.46 33.04
CA THR A 5 10.98 -17.89 32.27
C THR A 5 10.67 -18.01 30.79
N SER A 6 10.27 -16.89 30.18
CA SER A 6 10.18 -16.71 28.74
C SER A 6 11.58 -16.84 28.13
N SER A 7 11.84 -17.95 27.44
CA SER A 7 13.10 -18.16 26.72
C SER A 7 13.28 -17.09 25.63
N PRO A 8 14.48 -16.51 25.47
CA PRO A 8 14.74 -15.51 24.43
C PRO A 8 14.61 -16.17 23.06
N LYS A 9 13.69 -15.68 22.23
CA LYS A 9 13.53 -16.11 20.83
C LYS A 9 14.86 -15.95 20.11
N SER A 10 15.49 -17.07 19.74
CA SER A 10 16.69 -17.12 18.91
C SER A 10 16.54 -16.18 17.72
N GLN A 11 17.40 -15.17 17.65
CA GLN A 11 17.46 -14.20 16.56
C GLN A 11 18.06 -14.87 15.31
N ARG A 12 17.29 -15.75 14.66
CA ARG A 12 17.69 -16.28 13.34
C ARG A 12 17.81 -15.11 12.36
N PRO A 13 18.91 -15.01 11.59
CA PRO A 13 19.06 -13.96 10.60
C PRO A 13 17.89 -14.04 9.60
N PRO A 14 17.37 -12.89 9.13
CA PRO A 14 16.23 -12.86 8.24
C PRO A 14 16.54 -13.63 6.95
N SER A 15 15.60 -14.46 6.50
CA SER A 15 15.75 -15.18 5.24
C SER A 15 15.90 -14.19 4.06
N PRO A 16 16.51 -14.60 2.94
CA PRO A 16 16.67 -13.76 1.76
C PRO A 16 15.33 -13.16 1.27
N ARG A 17 14.24 -13.93 1.38
CA ARG A 17 12.88 -13.49 1.02
C ARG A 17 12.36 -12.40 1.96
N THR A 18 12.65 -12.49 3.25
CA THR A 18 12.31 -11.46 4.24
C THR A 18 13.10 -10.18 3.99
N LEU A 19 14.39 -10.29 3.68
CA LEU A 19 15.23 -9.14 3.32
C LEU A 19 14.74 -8.43 2.06
N ALA A 20 14.41 -9.17 1.00
CA ALA A 20 13.87 -8.59 -0.23
C ALA A 20 12.56 -7.83 0.03
N ARG A 21 11.66 -8.42 0.84
CA ARG A 21 10.42 -7.75 1.26
C ARG A 21 10.68 -6.46 2.03
N GLN A 22 11.59 -6.48 3.00
CA GLN A 22 11.93 -5.27 3.78
C GLN A 22 12.53 -4.17 2.89
N LYS A 23 13.39 -4.54 1.93
CA LYS A 23 13.93 -3.58 0.96
C LYS A 23 12.82 -2.92 0.13
N GLN A 24 11.83 -3.71 -0.31
CA GLN A 24 10.68 -3.23 -1.07
C GLN A 24 9.78 -2.32 -0.21
N GLU A 25 9.49 -2.70 1.04
CA GLU A 25 8.70 -1.88 1.96
C GLU A 25 9.39 -0.53 2.23
N ARG A 26 10.71 -0.51 2.46
CA ARG A 26 11.50 0.73 2.58
C ARG A 26 11.48 1.56 1.30
N GLN A 27 11.45 0.92 0.13
CA GLN A 27 11.34 1.64 -1.14
C GLN A 27 9.97 2.33 -1.25
N PHE A 28 8.88 1.63 -0.93
CA PHE A 28 7.55 2.21 -0.92
C PHE A 28 7.46 3.37 0.06
N GLU A 29 7.99 3.23 1.27
CA GLU A 29 8.00 4.30 2.25
C GLU A 29 8.68 5.57 1.72
N ARG A 30 9.85 5.42 1.08
CA ARG A 30 10.56 6.55 0.46
C ARG A 30 9.77 7.20 -0.67
N LEU A 31 9.01 6.43 -1.45
CA LEU A 31 8.17 6.97 -2.53
C LEU A 31 6.94 7.68 -1.97
N LEU A 32 6.30 7.10 -0.96
CA LEU A 32 5.15 7.70 -0.30
C LEU A 32 5.52 9.04 0.33
N ARG A 33 6.64 9.14 1.04
CA ARG A 33 7.13 10.41 1.62
C ARG A 33 7.47 11.49 0.58
N LYS A 34 7.61 11.14 -0.70
CA LYS A 34 7.82 12.12 -1.79
C LYS A 34 6.51 12.73 -2.30
N LEU A 35 5.36 12.14 -1.97
CA LEU A 35 4.06 12.72 -2.28
C LEU A 35 3.84 13.97 -1.41
N ARG A 36 3.94 15.16 -1.99
CA ARG A 36 3.79 16.45 -1.31
C ARG A 36 2.53 17.18 -1.73
N SER A 37 2.03 16.89 -2.93
CA SER A 37 0.86 17.51 -3.53
C SER A 37 -0.22 16.47 -3.88
N PRO A 38 -1.51 16.85 -3.88
CA PRO A 38 -2.61 16.09 -4.48
C PRO A 38 -2.36 15.57 -5.90
N ASP A 39 -1.55 16.28 -6.69
CA ASP A 39 -1.25 15.93 -8.08
C ASP A 39 -0.10 14.93 -8.19
N ASP A 40 0.68 14.77 -7.13
CA ASP A 40 1.78 13.82 -7.11
C ASP A 40 1.23 12.39 -7.16
N VAL A 41 1.66 11.67 -8.18
CA VAL A 41 1.36 10.26 -8.39
C VAL A 41 2.61 9.53 -8.83
N PHE A 42 2.77 8.31 -8.36
CA PHE A 42 3.79 7.40 -8.87
C PHE A 42 3.18 6.08 -9.31
N GLU A 43 3.85 5.46 -10.26
CA GLU A 43 3.50 4.13 -10.73
C GLU A 43 4.32 3.07 -10.00
N VAL A 44 3.64 1.99 -9.61
CA VAL A 44 4.24 0.75 -9.13
C VAL A 44 3.97 -0.31 -10.17
N ALA A 45 4.96 -0.56 -11.04
CA ALA A 45 4.91 -1.70 -11.95
C ALA A 45 5.09 -3.00 -11.15
N LEU A 46 4.31 -4.03 -11.48
CA LEU A 46 4.51 -5.37 -10.93
C LEU A 46 5.43 -6.17 -11.83
N ALA A 47 6.41 -6.84 -11.23
CA ALA A 47 7.16 -7.87 -11.94
C ALA A 47 6.27 -9.11 -12.22
N ALA A 48 6.71 -9.98 -13.14
CA ALA A 48 5.92 -11.13 -13.59
C ALA A 48 5.57 -12.12 -12.46
N ASP A 49 6.40 -12.18 -11.42
CA ASP A 49 6.23 -13.03 -10.24
C ASP A 49 5.49 -12.33 -9.10
N GLU A 50 5.21 -11.03 -9.22
CA GLU A 50 4.55 -10.23 -8.20
C GLU A 50 3.04 -10.24 -8.35
N LYS A 51 2.36 -10.70 -7.30
CA LYS A 51 0.91 -10.72 -7.26
C LYS A 51 0.38 -9.36 -6.81
N ALA A 52 -0.50 -8.78 -7.62
CA ALA A 52 -1.25 -7.55 -7.29
C ALA A 52 -1.94 -7.63 -5.92
N ALA A 53 -2.54 -8.78 -5.61
CA ALA A 53 -3.19 -9.08 -4.34
C ALA A 53 -2.23 -9.07 -3.13
N THR A 54 -0.92 -9.16 -3.36
CA THR A 54 0.12 -9.08 -2.32
C THR A 54 0.71 -7.67 -2.23
N ILE A 55 0.99 -7.02 -3.36
CA ILE A 55 1.61 -5.69 -3.37
C ILE A 55 0.65 -4.60 -2.89
N ARG A 56 -0.63 -4.66 -3.26
CA ARG A 56 -1.62 -3.65 -2.82
C ARG A 56 -1.77 -3.60 -1.30
N PRO A 57 -1.98 -4.71 -0.56
CA PRO A 57 -2.02 -4.67 0.90
C PRO A 57 -0.71 -4.19 1.53
N ARG A 58 0.46 -4.50 0.95
CA ARG A 58 1.75 -3.98 1.44
C ARG A 58 1.84 -2.47 1.30
N LEU A 59 1.46 -1.91 0.15
CA LEU A 59 1.43 -0.46 -0.05
C LEU A 59 0.54 0.24 0.97
N LEU A 60 -0.67 -0.29 1.20
CA LEU A 60 -1.60 0.24 2.20
C LEU A 60 -1.05 0.12 3.62
N LYS A 61 -0.36 -0.98 3.95
CA LYS A 61 0.28 -1.16 5.24
C LYS A 61 1.38 -0.11 5.46
N VAL A 62 2.28 0.08 4.50
CA VAL A 62 3.38 1.05 4.61
C VAL A 62 2.82 2.48 4.71
N ALA A 63 1.77 2.80 3.94
CA ALA A 63 1.12 4.10 4.04
C ALA A 63 0.50 4.34 5.42
N LYS A 64 -0.13 3.32 6.01
CA LYS A 64 -0.65 3.39 7.38
C LYS A 64 0.47 3.59 8.40
N GLU A 65 1.60 2.90 8.27
CA GLU A 65 2.77 3.06 9.14
C GLU A 65 3.43 4.43 9.01
N ALA A 66 3.32 5.05 7.82
CA ALA A 66 3.79 6.41 7.56
C ALA A 66 2.75 7.50 7.89
N GLU A 67 1.58 7.14 8.42
CA GLU A 67 0.45 8.05 8.70
C GLU A 67 -0.02 8.85 7.46
N MET A 68 0.13 8.26 6.27
CA MET A 68 -0.29 8.86 5.01
C MET A 68 -1.54 8.19 4.47
N GLU A 69 -2.58 8.97 4.19
CA GLU A 69 -3.74 8.47 3.46
C GLU A 69 -3.45 8.48 1.96
N ILE A 70 -3.59 7.32 1.32
CA ILE A 70 -3.32 7.15 -0.12
C ILE A 70 -4.49 6.52 -0.88
N ALA A 71 -4.59 6.90 -2.15
CA ALA A 71 -5.40 6.21 -3.13
C ALA A 71 -4.53 5.26 -3.96
N VAL A 72 -4.97 4.02 -4.12
CA VAL A 72 -4.31 3.01 -4.98
C VAL A 72 -5.29 2.58 -6.06
N ARG A 73 -4.95 2.80 -7.33
CA ARG A 73 -5.76 2.42 -8.49
C ARG A 73 -4.98 1.47 -9.38
N ARG A 74 -5.64 0.43 -9.92
CA ARG A 74 -5.03 -0.47 -10.90
C ARG A 74 -4.79 0.27 -12.21
N LEU A 75 -3.59 0.15 -12.78
CA LEU A 75 -3.25 0.64 -14.11
C LEU A 75 -2.44 -0.45 -14.82
N GLY A 76 -2.99 -1.04 -15.89
CA GLY A 76 -2.31 -2.10 -16.63
C GLY A 76 -1.83 -3.23 -15.71
N ASN A 77 -0.52 -3.51 -15.74
CA ASN A 77 0.10 -4.50 -14.87
C ASN A 77 0.52 -3.95 -13.49
N GLY A 78 0.38 -2.65 -13.25
CA GLY A 78 0.84 -1.98 -12.04
C GLY A 78 -0.27 -1.36 -11.20
N PHE A 79 0.12 -0.36 -10.42
CA PHE A 79 -0.76 0.52 -9.66
C PHE A 79 -0.32 1.98 -9.81
N LEU A 80 -1.28 2.88 -9.88
CA LEU A 80 -1.06 4.29 -9.59
C LEU A 80 -1.33 4.55 -8.10
N VAL A 81 -0.39 5.24 -7.46
CA VAL A 81 -0.45 5.60 -6.06
C VAL A 81 -0.27 7.11 -5.92
N GLY A 82 -1.15 7.76 -5.16
CA GLY A 82 -1.01 9.16 -4.79
C GLY A 82 -1.77 9.46 -3.51
N LEU A 83 -1.72 10.70 -3.04
CA LEU A 83 -2.42 11.09 -1.81
C LEU A 83 -3.94 10.88 -1.96
N MET A 84 -4.56 10.53 -0.84
CA MET A 84 -6.01 10.57 -0.69
C MET A 84 -6.40 12.02 -0.44
N THR A 85 -7.22 12.57 -1.33
CA THR A 85 -7.78 13.91 -1.18
C THR A 85 -9.30 13.84 -1.17
N PRO A 86 -10.00 14.86 -0.65
CA PRO A 86 -11.47 14.90 -0.65
C PRO A 86 -12.08 14.64 -2.03
N ASP A 87 -11.55 15.26 -3.09
CA ASP A 87 -11.94 14.99 -4.48
C ASP A 87 -11.78 13.53 -4.91
N ARG A 88 -10.72 12.85 -4.43
CA ARG A 88 -10.48 11.43 -4.71
C ARG A 88 -11.36 10.52 -3.84
N GLN A 89 -11.71 10.96 -2.64
CA GLN A 89 -12.63 10.28 -1.73
C GLN A 89 -14.05 10.26 -2.26
N GLU A 90 -14.51 11.37 -2.83
CA GLU A 90 -15.86 11.51 -3.40
C GLU A 90 -16.08 10.53 -4.58
N ARG A 91 -15.03 10.29 -5.37
CA ARG A 91 -15.02 9.29 -6.46
C ARG A 91 -15.04 7.84 -5.95
N ARG A 92 -14.75 7.60 -4.67
CA ARG A 92 -14.77 6.27 -4.02
C ARG A 92 -16.17 5.86 -3.53
N GLY A 93 -17.12 6.80 -3.51
CA GLY A 93 -18.49 6.58 -3.03
C GLY A 93 -19.58 6.56 -4.12
N ARG A 94 -19.38 7.25 -5.25
CA ARG A 94 -20.36 7.19 -6.36
C ARG A 94 -20.12 5.96 -7.24
N ARG A 95 -20.70 4.82 -6.86
CA ARG A 95 -21.53 4.12 -7.86
C ARG A 95 -22.56 5.15 -8.27
N ARG A 96 -22.43 5.73 -9.47
CA ARG A 96 -23.60 6.33 -10.11
C ARG A 96 -24.58 5.17 -10.20
N THR A 97 -25.52 5.09 -9.26
CA THR A 97 -26.82 4.48 -9.54
C THR A 97 -27.23 5.10 -10.86
N ARG A 98 -27.25 4.25 -11.88
CA ARG A 98 -27.68 4.61 -13.21
C ARG A 98 -29.15 4.99 -13.05
N ASP A 99 -29.39 6.27 -12.81
CA ASP A 99 -30.74 6.84 -12.86
C ASP A 99 -31.08 6.96 -14.34
N THR A 100 -31.53 5.84 -14.91
CA THR A 100 -32.32 5.84 -16.15
C THR A 100 -33.70 6.38 -15.79
N ALA A 101 -33.78 7.69 -15.59
CA ALA A 101 -35.00 8.46 -15.76
C ALA A 101 -34.86 9.17 -17.11
N THR A 102 -35.24 8.47 -18.18
CA THR A 102 -35.53 9.09 -19.47
C THR A 102 -37.04 9.08 -19.59
N GLY A 103 -37.60 10.29 -19.57
CA GLY A 103 -39.00 10.55 -19.90
C GLY A 103 -39.29 10.46 -21.39
#